data_AF-A0A6S7IMC5-F1
#
_entry.id   AF-A0A6S7IMC5-F1
#
_cell.length_a   1.000
_cell.length_b   1.000
_cell.length_c   1.000
_cell.angle_alpha   90.00
_cell.angle_beta   90.00
_cell.angle_gamma   90.00
#
_symmetry.space_group_name_H-M   'P 1'
#
loop_
_entity.id
_entity.type
_entity.pdbx_description
1 polymer ?
#
loop_
_entity_poly.entity_id
_entity_poly.type
_entity_poly.pdbx_seq_one_letter_code
_entity_poly.pdbx_strand_id
1 'polypeptide(L)'
;KDFGLNIDAMSIRKQTLWDPKKEQYSGFVNYGMVPPEDPETLASEALVFILVGTRTRWKCPIGYFLADKMNAKTQAQLVRMALEKAADAVLRVWSITAD
;
A
#
# COMPACT_ATOMS: atom_id res chain seq x y z
N LYS A 1 20.96 3.29 5.58
CA LYS A 1 20.99 3.45 4.11
C LYS A 1 19.88 4.43 3.73
N ASP A 2 20.10 5.27 2.71
CA ASP A 2 19.21 6.39 2.36
C ASP A 2 18.27 6.01 1.21
N PHE A 3 16.97 6.22 1.41
CA PHE A 3 15.92 5.84 0.47
C PHE A 3 14.89 6.96 0.27
N GLY A 4 14.21 6.93 -0.86
CA GLY A 4 12.94 7.61 -1.09
C GLY A 4 11.80 6.59 -1.07
N LEU A 5 10.62 7.01 -0.62
CA LEU A 5 9.40 6.22 -0.67
C LEU A 5 8.54 6.69 -1.84
N ASN A 6 8.34 5.82 -2.82
CA ASN A 6 7.42 6.04 -3.92
C ASN A 6 6.10 5.32 -3.65
N ILE A 7 5.01 6.01 -3.91
CA ILE A 7 3.64 5.55 -3.72
C ILE A 7 2.93 5.77 -5.04
N ASP A 8 2.29 4.73 -5.54
CA ASP A 8 1.59 4.77 -6.83
C ASP A 8 0.34 3.90 -6.76
N ALA A 9 -0.73 4.34 -7.44
CA ALA A 9 -2.01 3.67 -7.48
C ALA A 9 -2.22 3.04 -8.86
N MET A 10 -2.35 1.71 -8.90
CA MET A 10 -2.62 0.99 -10.14
C MET A 10 -4.09 0.57 -10.19
N SER A 11 -4.79 0.98 -11.25
CA SER A 11 -6.17 0.55 -11.49
C SER A 11 -6.27 -0.96 -11.67
N ILE A 12 -7.20 -1.58 -10.94
CA ILE A 12 -7.55 -2.99 -11.01
C ILE A 12 -9.04 -3.16 -11.35
N ARG A 13 -9.39 -4.33 -11.89
CA ARG A 13 -10.79 -4.65 -12.20
C ARG A 13 -11.57 -4.88 -10.90
N LYS A 14 -12.67 -4.15 -10.71
CA LYS A 14 -13.67 -4.44 -9.67
C LYS A 14 -14.32 -5.80 -9.95
N GLN A 15 -13.98 -6.81 -9.15
CA GLN A 15 -14.59 -8.15 -9.23
C GLN A 15 -14.36 -8.90 -7.92
N THR A 16 -15.30 -9.77 -7.56
CA THR A 16 -15.10 -10.75 -6.50
C THR A 16 -14.54 -12.04 -7.09
N LEU A 17 -13.50 -12.59 -6.45
CA LEU A 17 -12.89 -13.86 -6.83
C LEU A 17 -12.87 -14.77 -5.62
N TRP A 18 -13.40 -15.98 -5.78
CA TRP A 18 -13.29 -17.01 -4.75
C TRP A 18 -11.85 -17.54 -4.67
N ASP A 19 -11.21 -17.40 -3.52
CA ASP A 19 -9.90 -17.99 -3.27
C ASP A 19 -10.09 -19.35 -2.56
N PRO A 20 -9.89 -20.49 -3.26
CA PRO A 20 -10.10 -21.81 -2.68
C PRO A 20 -9.09 -22.15 -1.57
N LYS A 21 -7.95 -21.43 -1.48
CA LYS A 21 -6.96 -21.68 -0.43
C LYS A 21 -7.31 -21.02 0.90
N LYS A 22 -8.00 -19.88 0.84
CA LYS A 22 -8.43 -19.10 2.00
C LYS A 22 -9.90 -19.34 2.37
N GLU A 23 -10.62 -20.10 1.54
CA GLU A 23 -12.06 -20.34 1.66
C GLU A 23 -12.86 -19.02 1.81
N GLN A 24 -12.43 -17.97 1.10
CA GLN A 24 -12.99 -16.63 1.21
C GLN A 24 -13.04 -15.93 -0.15
N TYR A 25 -14.04 -15.06 -0.32
CA TYR A 25 -14.08 -14.11 -1.43
C TYR A 25 -13.01 -13.02 -1.26
N SER A 26 -12.25 -12.79 -2.32
CA SER A 26 -11.24 -11.73 -2.45
C SER A 26 -11.72 -10.67 -3.45
N GLY A 27 -11.08 -9.49 -3.43
CA GLY A 27 -11.44 -8.36 -4.28
C GLY A 27 -12.05 -7.15 -3.54
N PHE A 28 -12.15 -7.24 -2.21
CA PHE A 28 -12.60 -6.15 -1.36
C PHE A 28 -11.46 -5.20 -0.99
N VAL A 29 -11.83 -3.98 -0.58
CA VAL A 29 -10.92 -3.00 0.00
C VAL A 29 -10.24 -3.56 1.25
N ASN A 30 -8.92 -3.39 1.34
CA ASN A 30 -8.11 -3.89 2.44
C ASN A 30 -6.91 -2.96 2.67
N TYR A 31 -6.96 -2.23 3.78
CA TYR A 31 -5.89 -1.35 4.27
C TYR A 31 -5.05 -2.00 5.39
N GLY A 32 -5.10 -3.33 5.52
CA GLY A 32 -4.38 -4.09 6.54
C GLY A 32 -4.92 -3.82 7.94
N MET A 33 -4.16 -3.07 8.74
CA MET A 33 -4.54 -2.75 10.13
C MET A 33 -5.57 -1.62 10.25
N VAL A 34 -5.80 -0.87 9.17
CA VAL A 34 -6.83 0.18 9.15
C VAL A 34 -8.13 -0.44 8.63
N PRO A 35 -9.23 -0.43 9.41
CA PRO A 35 -10.49 -0.95 8.92
C PRO A 35 -11.05 -0.04 7.82
N PRO A 36 -11.61 -0.60 6.73
CA PRO A 36 -12.35 0.18 5.75
C PRO A 36 -13.65 0.72 6.36
N GLU A 37 -14.18 1.81 5.80
CA GLU A 37 -15.48 2.37 6.20
C GLU A 37 -16.63 1.40 5.87
N ASP A 38 -16.54 0.73 4.72
CA ASP A 38 -17.45 -0.32 4.30
C ASP A 38 -16.65 -1.57 3.87
N PRO A 39 -16.78 -2.70 4.61
CA PRO A 39 -16.04 -3.93 4.34
C PRO A 39 -16.48 -4.68 3.07
N GLU A 40 -17.65 -4.39 2.52
CA GLU A 40 -18.15 -5.03 1.29
C GLU A 40 -17.77 -4.26 0.01
N THR A 41 -17.07 -3.12 0.15
CA THR A 41 -16.64 -2.32 -0.99
C THR A 41 -15.59 -3.06 -1.83
N LEU A 42 -15.82 -3.15 -3.13
CA LEU A 42 -14.87 -3.71 -4.09
C LEU A 42 -13.76 -2.71 -4.42
N ALA A 43 -12.52 -3.20 -4.36
CA ALA A 43 -11.35 -2.40 -4.69
C ALA A 43 -11.29 -2.07 -6.19
N SER A 44 -11.04 -0.79 -6.52
CA SER A 44 -10.75 -0.32 -7.88
C SER A 44 -9.28 -0.11 -8.15
N GLU A 45 -8.46 0.02 -7.10
CA GLU A 45 -7.05 0.34 -7.23
C GLU A 45 -6.21 -0.44 -6.23
N ALA A 46 -4.95 -0.68 -6.59
CA ALA A 46 -3.92 -1.22 -5.72
C ALA A 46 -2.89 -0.13 -5.46
N LEU A 47 -2.84 0.37 -4.22
CA LEU A 47 -1.83 1.33 -3.79
C LEU A 47 -0.55 0.59 -3.41
N VAL A 48 0.54 0.84 -4.13
CA VAL A 48 1.81 0.15 -3.94
C VAL A 48 2.85 1.08 -3.34
N PHE A 49 3.57 0.59 -2.34
CA PHE A 49 4.64 1.30 -1.65
C PHE A 49 5.98 0.69 -2.05
N ILE A 50 6.88 1.51 -2.60
CA ILE A 50 8.18 1.08 -3.10
C ILE A 50 9.27 1.95 -2.49
N LEU A 51 10.25 1.32 -1.83
CA LEU A 51 11.49 1.99 -1.44
C LEU A 51 12.46 2.04 -2.61
N VAL A 52 13.01 3.21 -2.88
CA VAL A 52 13.99 3.46 -3.94
C VAL A 52 15.28 3.96 -3.32
N GLY A 53 16.41 3.35 -3.66
CA GLY A 53 17.72 3.82 -3.21
C GLY A 53 18.05 5.19 -3.80
N THR A 54 18.39 6.17 -2.95
CA THR A 54 18.80 7.50 -3.44
C THR A 54 20.20 7.46 -4.05
N ARG A 55 21.08 6.64 -3.48
CA ARG A 55 22.48 6.46 -3.93
C ARG A 55 22.74 5.08 -4.55
N THR A 56 21.78 4.16 -4.44
CA THR A 56 21.91 2.80 -4.96
C THR A 56 20.87 2.56 -6.04
N ARG A 57 21.22 1.84 -7.10
CA ARG A 57 20.30 1.52 -8.21
C ARG A 57 19.41 0.33 -7.85
N TRP A 58 18.63 0.48 -6.79
CA TRP A 58 17.73 -0.57 -6.29
C TRP A 58 16.33 -0.01 -6.03
N LYS A 59 15.32 -0.86 -6.22
CA LYS A 59 13.91 -0.60 -5.87
C LYS A 59 13.36 -1.84 -5.17
N CYS A 60 12.48 -1.65 -4.19
CA CYS A 60 11.85 -2.74 -3.47
C CYS A 60 10.43 -2.44 -3.07
N PRO A 61 9.45 -3.24 -3.54
CA PRO A 61 8.10 -3.16 -3.04
C PRO A 61 8.08 -3.61 -1.58
N ILE A 62 7.60 -2.74 -0.69
CA ILE A 62 7.51 -3.03 0.74
C ILE A 62 6.09 -3.42 1.16
N GLY A 63 5.10 -3.12 0.33
CA GLY A 63 3.71 -3.48 0.59
C GLY A 63 2.77 -2.93 -0.45
N TYR A 64 1.54 -3.43 -0.43
CA TYR A 64 0.44 -2.92 -1.21
C TYR A 64 -0.86 -3.00 -0.41
N PHE A 65 -1.82 -2.16 -0.77
CA PHE A 65 -3.15 -2.12 -0.18
C PHE A 65 -4.19 -2.05 -1.27
N LEU A 66 -5.33 -2.71 -1.07
CA LEU A 66 -6.45 -2.68 -1.99
C LEU A 66 -7.37 -1.54 -1.56
N ALA A 67 -7.67 -0.61 -2.47
CA ALA A 67 -8.43 0.59 -2.17
C ALA A 67 -9.56 0.80 -3.17
N ASP A 68 -10.55 1.60 -2.76
CA ASP A 68 -11.53 2.20 -3.66
C ASP A 68 -11.61 3.67 -3.30
N LYS A 69 -11.09 4.54 -4.17
CA LYS A 69 -11.05 6.00 -3.98
C LYS A 69 -10.49 6.39 -2.61
N MET A 70 -9.16 6.38 -2.50
CA MET A 70 -8.51 6.58 -1.21
C MET A 70 -8.86 7.89 -0.49
N ASN A 71 -9.23 7.80 0.78
CA ASN A 71 -9.34 8.95 1.67
C ASN A 71 -7.95 9.43 2.11
N ALA A 72 -7.68 10.74 2.02
CA ALA A 72 -6.42 11.35 2.42
C ALA A 72 -6.01 11.00 3.86
N LYS A 73 -6.98 10.84 4.78
CA LYS A 73 -6.71 10.44 6.16
C LYS A 73 -6.14 9.02 6.25
N THR A 74 -6.74 8.08 5.52
CA THR A 74 -6.29 6.68 5.46
C THR A 74 -4.92 6.60 4.80
N GLN A 75 -4.70 7.34 3.72
CA GLN A 75 -3.41 7.41 3.04
C GLN A 75 -2.30 7.88 3.99
N ALA A 76 -2.53 8.95 4.75
CA ALA A 76 -1.56 9.45 5.71
C ALA A 76 -1.22 8.42 6.80
N GLN A 77 -2.21 7.63 7.26
CA GLN A 77 -1.98 6.54 8.21
C GLN A 77 -1.13 5.41 7.61
N LEU A 78 -1.39 5.02 6.35
CA LEU A 78 -0.61 4.00 5.65
C LEU A 78 0.83 4.45 5.40
N VAL A 79 1.02 5.71 5.00
CA VAL A 79 2.35 6.32 4.85
C VAL A 79 3.11 6.28 6.17
N ARG A 80 2.45 6.69 7.27
CA ARG A 80 3.05 6.65 8.60
C ARG A 80 3.47 5.24 8.99
N MET A 81 2.62 4.24 8.78
CA MET A 81 2.94 2.84 9.02
C MET A 81 4.15 2.38 8.20
N ALA A 82 4.23 2.75 6.92
CA ALA A 82 5.37 2.41 6.06
C ALA A 82 6.68 3.04 6.57
N LEU A 83 6.63 4.28 7.04
CA LEU A 83 7.79 4.97 7.63
C LEU A 83 8.22 4.34 8.96
N GLU A 84 7.28 4.01 9.83
CA GLU A 84 7.55 3.31 11.10
C GLU A 84 8.22 1.95 10.84
N LYS A 85 7.70 1.16 9.89
CA LYS A 85 8.32 -0.11 9.49
C LYS A 85 9.69 0.05 8.83
N ALA A 86 9.90 1.10 8.05
CA ALA A 86 11.21 1.40 7.49
C ALA A 86 12.22 1.76 8.59
N ALA A 87 11.78 2.53 9.61
CA ALA A 87 12.60 2.89 10.76
C ALA A 87 12.96 1.67 11.62
N ASP A 88 12.01 0.76 11.88
CA ASP A 88 12.24 -0.52 12.56
C ASP A 88 13.33 -1.35 11.85
N ALA A 89 13.39 -1.27 10.51
CA ALA A 89 14.39 -1.93 9.68
C ALA A 89 15.70 -1.14 9.51
N VAL A 90 15.89 -0.03 10.24
CA VAL A 90 17.09 0.85 10.18
C VAL A 90 17.30 1.47 8.78
N LEU A 91 16.21 1.70 8.05
CA LEU A 91 16.20 2.38 6.76
C LEU A 91 15.84 3.86 6.97
N ARG A 92 16.57 4.78 6.33
CA ARG A 92 16.30 6.22 6.42
C ARG A 92 15.58 6.68 5.17
N VAL A 93 14.34 7.14 5.32
CA VAL A 93 13.54 7.68 4.22
C VAL A 93 13.66 9.21 4.23
N TRP A 94 14.15 9.79 3.13
CA TRP A 94 14.40 11.24 3.00
C TRP A 94 13.36 11.98 2.17
N SER A 95 12.64 11.26 1.32
CA SER A 95 11.65 11.83 0.42
C SER A 95 10.46 10.89 0.27
N ILE A 96 9.30 11.47 0.01
CA ILE A 96 8.08 10.75 -0.34
C ILE A 96 7.59 11.33 -1.67
N THR A 97 7.22 10.46 -2.60
CA THR A 97 6.62 10.83 -3.88
C THR A 97 5.36 10.01 -4.05
N ALA A 98 4.24 10.70 -4.28
CA ALA A 98 2.93 10.10 -4.52
C ALA A 98 2.30 10.77 -5.74
N ASP A 99 1.58 9.98 -6.55
CA ASP A 99 0.69 10.48 -7.62
C ASP A 99 -0.72 10.76 -7.05
#